data_AF-A0A7R9HGE4-F1
#
_entry.id   AF-A0A7R9HGE4-F1
#
_cell.length_a   1.000
_cell.length_b   1.000
_cell.length_c   1.000
_cell.angle_alpha   90.00
_cell.angle_beta   90.00
_cell.angle_gamma   90.00
#
_symmetry.space_group_name_H-M   'P 1'
#
loop_
_entity.id
_entity.type
_entity.pdbx_description
1 polymer ?
#
loop_
_entity_poly.entity_id
_entity_poly.type
_entity_poly.pdbx_seq_one_letter_code
_entity_poly.pdbx_strand_id
1 'polypeptide(L)'
;CSSLPLCQVFSLVFGYIWLYVLTPPSEDITQHYTLGVWSICISCIVEMCCEPVYLVSQAFLFVRLKVVLDTIQIVVRTFIFTPLIVYQPQSAVLAFSAAQVISACVYVIGYYVYFYVYIKRRNEKIALRKKDDDVPRTGKEEMEDDFPFESLTDFLPARIENQPPVNYRLANLTWSFFKQGVLKQVLTEGERYIMTLFSVLTFYEQGMYDVVNNLGSLAARFLFRPIEDAAYFYFSQMVRRDAPIQEQN
;
A
#
# COMPACT_ATOMS: atom_id res chain seq x y z
N CYS A 1 13.61 -5.43 2.62
CA CYS A 1 14.33 -4.30 1.99
C CYS A 1 14.57 -4.46 0.50
N SER A 2 14.44 -5.64 -0.10
CA SER A 2 14.64 -5.78 -1.56
C SER A 2 13.55 -5.12 -2.40
N SER A 3 12.39 -4.82 -1.83
CA SER A 3 11.23 -4.24 -2.51
C SER A 3 11.40 -2.76 -2.89
N LEU A 4 12.02 -1.95 -2.04
CA LEU A 4 12.25 -0.52 -2.30
C LEU A 4 13.17 -0.25 -3.52
N PRO A 5 14.38 -0.85 -3.63
CA PRO A 5 15.22 -0.66 -4.82
C PRO A 5 14.56 -1.25 -6.08
N LEU A 6 13.81 -2.36 -5.93
CA LEU A 6 13.04 -2.94 -7.03
C LEU A 6 11.95 -1.97 -7.53
N CYS A 7 11.22 -1.33 -6.61
CA CYS A 7 10.22 -0.32 -6.95
C CYS A 7 10.86 0.88 -7.66
N GLN A 8 12.00 1.38 -7.17
CA GLN A 8 12.71 2.48 -7.83
C GLN A 8 13.06 2.13 -9.28
N VAL A 9 13.62 0.93 -9.52
CA VAL A 9 13.94 0.48 -10.88
C VAL A 9 12.67 0.41 -11.75
N PHE A 10 11.59 -0.21 -11.27
CA PHE A 10 10.36 -0.31 -12.04
C PHE A 10 9.69 1.04 -12.29
N SER A 11 9.66 1.94 -11.30
CA SER A 11 9.11 3.29 -11.47
C SER A 11 9.89 4.09 -12.52
N LEU A 12 11.23 3.97 -12.55
CA LEU A 12 12.05 4.60 -13.59
C LEU A 12 11.79 4.00 -14.97
N VAL A 13 11.75 2.67 -15.09
CA VAL A 13 11.53 1.97 -16.36
C VAL A 13 10.14 2.27 -16.92
N PHE A 14 9.09 2.12 -16.11
CA PHE A 14 7.73 2.39 -16.56
C PHE A 14 7.48 3.88 -16.80
N GLY A 15 8.03 4.77 -15.97
CA GLY A 15 7.99 6.21 -16.22
C GLY A 15 8.66 6.59 -17.54
N TYR A 16 9.80 5.98 -17.87
CA TYR A 16 10.47 6.18 -19.15
C TYR A 16 9.66 5.66 -20.34
N ILE A 17 9.13 4.43 -20.25
CA ILE A 17 8.27 3.85 -21.29
C ILE A 17 7.05 4.75 -21.53
N TRP A 18 6.44 5.24 -20.45
CA TRP A 18 5.25 6.10 -20.52
C TRP A 18 5.53 7.45 -21.18
N LEU A 19 6.71 8.03 -20.98
CA LEU A 19 7.07 9.33 -21.56
C LEU A 19 7.59 9.25 -23.00
N TYR A 20 8.30 8.19 -23.36
CA TYR A 20 9.09 8.15 -24.60
C TYR A 20 8.69 7.06 -25.58
N VAL A 21 7.99 6.01 -25.13
CA VAL A 21 7.59 4.88 -25.99
C VAL A 21 6.11 4.96 -26.36
N LEU A 22 5.27 5.45 -25.44
CA LEU A 22 3.85 5.65 -25.67
C LEU A 22 3.59 7.04 -26.28
N THR A 23 2.66 7.11 -27.26
CA THR A 23 2.29 8.36 -27.92
C THR A 23 1.75 9.36 -26.90
N PRO A 24 2.41 10.52 -26.69
CA PRO A 24 1.92 11.51 -25.75
C PRO A 24 0.60 12.12 -26.25
N PRO A 25 -0.36 12.45 -25.35
CA PRO A 25 -1.52 13.26 -25.70
C PRO A 25 -1.11 14.58 -26.35
N SER A 26 -1.96 15.12 -27.21
CA SER A 26 -1.75 16.44 -27.82
C SER A 26 -1.52 17.54 -26.77
N GLU A 27 -0.52 18.39 -26.99
CA GLU A 27 -0.04 19.40 -26.03
C GLU A 27 -1.12 20.40 -25.57
N ASP A 28 -2.17 20.60 -26.39
CA ASP A 28 -3.29 21.49 -26.09
C ASP A 28 -4.08 21.11 -24.82
N ILE A 29 -3.98 19.85 -24.36
CA ILE A 29 -4.78 19.32 -23.25
C ILE A 29 -3.93 19.08 -21.98
N THR A 30 -2.62 18.89 -22.10
CA THR A 30 -1.77 18.46 -20.98
C THR A 30 -0.53 19.32 -20.78
N GLN A 31 -0.74 20.59 -20.43
CA GLN A 31 0.34 21.42 -19.89
C GLN A 31 0.96 20.72 -18.67
N HIS A 32 2.28 20.51 -18.69
CA HIS A 32 3.05 19.81 -17.66
C HIS A 32 2.83 18.30 -17.52
N TYR A 33 2.51 17.59 -18.61
CA TYR A 33 2.37 16.13 -18.62
C TYR A 33 3.54 15.37 -17.96
N THR A 34 4.78 15.74 -18.31
CA THR A 34 6.01 15.11 -17.76
C THR A 34 6.10 15.21 -16.25
N LEU A 35 5.65 16.32 -15.67
CA LEU A 35 5.65 16.52 -14.22
C LEU A 35 4.67 15.56 -13.54
N GLY A 36 3.51 15.33 -14.15
CA GLY A 36 2.51 14.37 -13.66
C GLY A 36 3.04 12.95 -13.58
N VAL A 37 3.70 12.48 -14.64
CA VAL A 37 4.26 11.13 -14.70
C VAL A 37 5.33 10.93 -13.62
N TRP A 38 6.26 11.87 -13.49
CA TRP A 38 7.31 11.79 -12.47
C TRP A 38 6.75 11.90 -11.05
N SER A 39 5.70 12.69 -10.85
CA SER A 39 5.05 12.82 -9.55
C SER A 39 4.38 11.52 -9.11
N ILE A 40 3.77 10.77 -10.03
CA ILE A 40 3.27 9.42 -9.75
C ILE A 40 4.43 8.51 -9.34
N CYS A 41 5.51 8.47 -10.12
CA CYS A 41 6.68 7.64 -9.84
C CYS A 41 7.29 7.93 -8.46
N ILE A 42 7.45 9.21 -8.13
CA ILE A 42 7.95 9.67 -6.83
C ILE A 42 6.99 9.26 -5.71
N SER A 43 5.67 9.43 -5.90
CA SER A 43 4.68 9.03 -4.90
C SER A 43 4.72 7.53 -4.61
N CYS A 44 4.92 6.68 -5.61
CA CYS A 44 5.08 5.23 -5.42
C CYS A 44 6.32 4.90 -4.59
N ILE A 45 7.46 5.54 -4.87
CA ILE A 45 8.69 5.34 -4.10
C ILE A 45 8.50 5.78 -2.65
N VAL A 46 7.84 6.93 -2.44
CA VAL A 46 7.52 7.44 -1.10
C VAL A 46 6.62 6.46 -0.34
N GLU A 47 5.53 5.99 -0.95
CA GLU A 47 4.63 5.01 -0.33
C GLU A 47 5.35 3.70 0.03
N MET A 48 6.28 3.23 -0.81
CA MET A 48 7.08 2.04 -0.52
C MET A 48 8.02 2.20 0.68
N CYS A 49 8.40 3.42 1.07
CA CYS A 49 9.14 3.64 2.33
C CYS A 49 8.33 3.24 3.57
N CYS A 50 7.00 3.19 3.47
CA CYS A 50 6.13 2.76 4.56
C CYS A 50 5.85 1.25 4.57
N GLU A 51 6.22 0.52 3.51
CA GLU A 51 5.96 -0.92 3.37
C GLU A 51 6.36 -1.76 4.60
N PRO A 52 7.58 -1.66 5.19
CA PRO A 52 7.93 -2.47 6.35
C PRO A 52 7.02 -2.20 7.56
N VAL A 53 6.68 -0.93 7.80
CA VAL A 53 5.81 -0.49 8.89
C VAL A 53 4.38 -1.00 8.67
N TYR A 54 3.90 -0.91 7.43
CA TYR A 54 2.59 -1.42 7.04
C TYR A 54 2.49 -2.95 7.21
N LEU A 55 3.53 -3.70 6.83
CA LEU A 55 3.57 -5.15 7.00
C LEU A 55 3.52 -5.56 8.47
N VAL A 56 4.25 -4.86 9.34
CA VAL A 56 4.18 -5.07 10.80
C VAL A 56 2.77 -4.76 11.31
N SER A 57 2.17 -3.65 10.89
CA SER A 57 0.78 -3.29 11.21
C SER A 57 -0.22 -4.41 10.85
N GLN A 58 -0.08 -5.02 9.68
CA GLN A 58 -0.93 -6.13 9.25
C GLN A 58 -0.65 -7.44 10.02
N ALA A 59 0.61 -7.76 10.30
CA ALA A 59 0.98 -8.94 11.07
C ALA A 59 0.42 -8.92 12.50
N PHE A 60 0.36 -7.73 13.12
CA PHE A 60 -0.16 -7.52 14.48
C PHE A 60 -1.61 -7.01 14.52
N LEU A 61 -2.36 -7.12 13.41
CA LEU A 61 -3.81 -6.88 13.36
C LEU A 61 -4.26 -5.45 13.66
N PHE A 62 -3.43 -4.46 13.34
CA PHE A 62 -3.80 -3.05 13.39
C PHE A 62 -4.70 -2.65 12.19
N VAL A 63 -5.78 -3.40 11.96
CA VAL A 63 -6.72 -3.19 10.84
C VAL A 63 -7.35 -1.81 10.90
N ARG A 64 -7.67 -1.32 12.12
CA ARG A 64 -8.22 0.03 12.31
C ARG A 64 -7.25 1.13 11.90
N LEU A 65 -5.95 0.98 12.20
CA LEU A 65 -4.93 1.94 11.82
C LEU A 65 -4.86 2.06 10.29
N LYS A 66 -4.81 0.92 9.61
CA LYS A 66 -4.82 0.86 8.14
C LYS A 66 -6.01 1.62 7.57
N VAL A 67 -7.23 1.27 7.99
CA VAL A 67 -8.45 1.91 7.48
C VAL A 67 -8.43 3.43 7.72
N VAL A 68 -8.00 3.88 8.89
CA VAL A 68 -7.92 5.30 9.21
C VAL A 68 -6.88 6.02 8.34
N LEU A 69 -5.67 5.47 8.18
CA LEU A 69 -4.62 6.12 7.38
C LEU A 69 -4.93 6.11 5.89
N ASP A 70 -5.49 5.02 5.35
CA ASP A 70 -5.96 4.96 3.95
C ASP A 70 -7.07 6.01 3.71
N THR A 71 -7.98 6.17 4.68
CA THR A 71 -9.03 7.21 4.61
C THR A 71 -8.43 8.60 4.64
N ILE A 72 -7.49 8.89 5.56
CA ILE A 72 -6.82 10.19 5.65
C ILE A 72 -6.11 10.52 4.33
N GLN A 73 -5.43 9.55 3.73
CA GLN A 73 -4.73 9.76 2.45
C GLN A 73 -5.70 10.20 1.34
N ILE A 74 -6.82 9.49 1.18
CA ILE A 74 -7.84 9.80 0.17
C ILE A 74 -8.47 11.18 0.43
N VAL A 75 -8.79 11.45 1.70
CA VAL A 75 -9.37 12.72 2.15
C VAL A 75 -8.42 13.87 1.85
N VAL A 76 -7.16 13.78 2.26
CA VAL A 76 -6.13 14.81 2.00
C VAL A 76 -5.95 15.03 0.50
N ARG A 77 -5.86 13.97 -0.29
CA ARG A 77 -5.74 14.07 -1.75
C ARG A 77 -6.92 14.84 -2.34
N THR A 78 -8.14 14.51 -1.92
CA THR A 78 -9.36 15.15 -2.43
C THR A 78 -9.44 16.61 -2.02
N PHE A 79 -9.17 16.94 -0.75
CA PHE A 79 -9.18 18.31 -0.25
C PHE A 79 -8.10 19.20 -0.87
N ILE A 80 -6.99 18.64 -1.33
CA ILE A 80 -5.96 19.40 -2.06
C ILE A 80 -6.35 19.53 -3.54
N PHE A 81 -6.72 18.42 -4.17
CA PHE A 81 -7.01 18.39 -5.61
C PHE A 81 -8.23 19.22 -6.00
N THR A 82 -9.35 19.07 -5.28
CA THR A 82 -10.64 19.67 -5.66
C THR A 82 -10.61 21.21 -5.66
N PRO A 83 -10.06 21.91 -4.66
CA PRO A 83 -9.93 23.36 -4.75
C PRO A 83 -8.98 23.80 -5.86
N LEU A 84 -7.81 23.14 -6.00
CA LEU A 84 -6.82 23.50 -7.01
C LEU A 84 -7.38 23.41 -8.43
N ILE A 85 -8.13 22.34 -8.75
CA ILE A 85 -8.72 22.17 -10.08
C ILE A 85 -9.85 23.18 -10.35
N VAL A 86 -10.63 23.56 -9.32
CA VAL A 86 -11.72 24.54 -9.46
C VAL A 86 -11.17 25.94 -9.71
N TYR A 87 -10.06 26.34 -9.06
CA TYR A 87 -9.46 27.65 -9.27
C TYR A 87 -8.59 27.73 -10.53
N GLN A 88 -7.93 26.64 -10.93
CA GLN A 88 -7.02 26.61 -12.08
C GLN A 88 -7.26 25.36 -12.95
N PRO A 89 -8.34 25.35 -13.77
CA PRO A 89 -8.68 24.20 -14.61
C PRO A 89 -7.63 23.92 -15.69
N GLN A 90 -6.89 24.93 -16.15
CA GLN A 90 -5.84 24.78 -17.18
C GLN A 90 -4.62 23.98 -16.70
N SER A 91 -4.39 23.90 -15.39
CA SER A 91 -3.23 23.22 -14.79
C SER A 91 -3.64 21.98 -14.00
N ALA A 92 -4.62 21.23 -14.53
CA ALA A 92 -5.18 20.03 -13.89
C ALA A 92 -4.12 18.99 -13.50
N VAL A 93 -3.13 18.77 -14.36
CA VAL A 93 -2.04 17.81 -14.14
C VAL A 93 -1.18 18.24 -12.94
N LEU A 94 -0.90 19.53 -12.80
CA LEU A 94 -0.13 20.07 -11.68
C LEU A 94 -0.90 19.93 -10.36
N ALA A 95 -2.19 20.24 -10.37
CA ALA A 95 -3.08 20.06 -9.21
C ALA A 95 -3.10 18.60 -8.74
N PHE A 96 -3.24 17.66 -9.69
CA PHE A 96 -3.18 16.22 -9.41
C PHE A 96 -1.83 15.81 -8.82
N SER A 97 -0.73 16.26 -9.44
CA SER A 97 0.64 15.94 -9.02
C SER A 97 0.93 16.37 -7.59
N ALA A 98 0.57 17.60 -7.24
CA ALA A 98 0.73 18.15 -5.90
C ALA A 98 -0.10 17.34 -4.88
N ALA A 99 -1.38 17.10 -5.18
CA ALA A 99 -2.26 16.32 -4.30
C ALA A 99 -1.74 14.88 -4.09
N GLN A 100 -1.24 14.24 -5.15
CA GLN A 100 -0.71 12.88 -5.11
C GLN A 100 0.53 12.78 -4.22
N VAL A 101 1.53 13.63 -4.43
CA VAL A 101 2.78 13.61 -3.64
C VAL A 101 2.52 14.00 -2.19
N ILE A 102 1.73 15.06 -1.94
CA ILE A 102 1.44 15.50 -0.57
C ILE A 102 0.67 14.42 0.20
N SER A 103 -0.35 13.80 -0.40
CA SER A 103 -1.11 12.73 0.25
C SER A 103 -0.23 11.50 0.55
N ALA A 104 0.68 11.12 -0.36
CA ALA A 104 1.64 10.04 -0.13
C ALA A 104 2.58 10.37 1.05
N CYS A 105 3.11 11.59 1.12
CA CYS A 105 3.94 12.01 2.26
C CYS A 105 3.17 11.96 3.59
N VAL A 106 1.92 12.46 3.61
CA VAL A 106 1.07 12.40 4.81
C VAL A 106 0.82 10.96 5.24
N TYR A 107 0.59 10.05 4.29
CA TYR A 107 0.39 8.63 4.57
C TYR A 107 1.60 8.01 5.28
N VAL A 108 2.79 8.20 4.70
CA VAL A 108 4.05 7.68 5.25
C VAL A 108 4.31 8.28 6.64
N ILE A 109 4.25 9.61 6.76
CA ILE A 109 4.45 10.31 8.03
C ILE A 109 3.46 9.81 9.09
N GLY A 110 2.19 9.61 8.72
CA GLY A 110 1.15 9.11 9.62
C GLY A 110 1.50 7.77 10.25
N TYR A 111 2.00 6.82 9.47
CA TYR A 111 2.44 5.52 9.98
C TYR A 111 3.64 5.64 10.93
N TYR A 112 4.68 6.37 10.53
CA TYR A 112 5.89 6.52 11.36
C TYR A 112 5.58 7.27 12.67
N VAL A 113 4.77 8.33 12.62
CA VAL A 113 4.34 9.08 13.81
C VAL A 113 3.48 8.20 14.72
N TYR A 114 2.53 7.44 14.17
CA TYR A 114 1.69 6.54 14.97
C TYR A 114 2.54 5.52 15.74
N PHE A 115 3.43 4.80 15.04
CA PHE A 115 4.25 3.78 15.69
C PHE A 115 5.30 4.37 16.63
N TYR A 116 5.86 5.54 16.33
CA TYR A 116 6.72 6.25 17.26
C TYR A 116 6.00 6.56 18.58
N VAL A 117 4.79 7.13 18.51
CA VAL A 117 3.99 7.47 19.69
C VAL A 117 3.52 6.21 20.42
N TYR A 118 3.09 5.18 19.69
CA TYR A 118 2.63 3.91 20.25
C TYR A 118 3.74 3.21 21.05
N ILE A 119 4.92 3.04 20.46
CA ILE A 119 6.08 2.41 21.10
C ILE A 119 6.55 3.23 22.31
N LYS A 120 6.64 4.56 22.18
CA LYS A 120 7.05 5.43 23.29
C LYS A 120 6.10 5.31 24.49
N ARG A 121 4.79 5.42 24.26
CA ARG A 121 3.78 5.31 25.33
C ARG A 121 3.76 3.93 25.96
N ARG A 122 3.96 2.87 25.17
CA ARG A 122 4.08 1.50 25.66
C ARG A 122 5.29 1.36 26.58
N ASN A 123 6.47 1.77 26.13
CA ASN A 123 7.71 1.66 26.90
C ASN A 123 7.61 2.44 28.23
N GLU A 124 6.98 3.61 28.22
CA GLU A 124 6.67 4.39 29.43
C GLU A 124 5.73 3.62 30.38
N LYS A 125 4.64 3.04 29.88
CA LYS A 125 3.71 2.22 30.69
C LYS A 125 4.40 0.99 31.28
N ILE A 126 5.21 0.27 30.50
CA ILE A 126 5.95 -0.90 30.97
C ILE A 126 6.94 -0.51 32.07
N ALA A 127 7.65 0.61 31.90
CA ALA A 127 8.59 1.11 32.90
C ALA A 127 7.92 1.54 34.22
N LEU A 128 6.70 2.10 34.14
CA LEU A 128 5.90 2.44 35.32
C LEU A 128 5.35 1.17 36.01
N ARG A 129 4.93 0.17 35.25
CA ARG A 129 4.33 -1.08 35.76
C ARG A 129 5.33 -2.04 36.40
N LYS A 130 6.59 -2.07 35.95
CA LYS A 130 7.69 -2.81 36.62
C LYS A 130 7.93 -2.36 38.08
N LYS A 131 7.32 -1.27 38.54
CA LYS A 131 7.39 -0.83 39.93
C LYS A 131 6.23 -1.34 40.80
N ASP A 132 5.14 -1.81 40.20
CA ASP A 132 3.93 -2.33 40.85
C ASP A 132 3.67 -3.77 40.35
N ASP A 133 4.49 -4.74 40.78
CA ASP A 133 4.45 -6.13 40.31
C ASP A 133 3.22 -6.94 40.80
N ASP A 134 2.39 -6.39 41.70
CA ASP A 134 1.34 -7.14 42.42
C ASP A 134 -0.07 -7.07 41.76
N VAL A 135 -0.22 -6.36 40.63
CA VAL A 135 -1.52 -6.15 39.98
C VAL A 135 -1.76 -7.17 38.84
N PRO A 136 -2.88 -7.94 38.87
CA PRO A 136 -3.24 -8.85 37.79
C PRO A 136 -3.48 -8.10 36.48
N ARG A 137 -2.96 -8.66 35.37
CA ARG A 137 -3.04 -8.03 34.05
C ARG A 137 -4.41 -8.19 33.41
N THR A 138 -4.82 -7.17 32.66
CA THR A 138 -6.03 -7.24 31.83
C THR A 138 -5.68 -7.84 30.46
N GLY A 139 -6.56 -8.62 29.83
CA GLY A 139 -6.25 -9.28 28.54
C GLY A 139 -5.87 -8.34 27.38
N LYS A 140 -6.26 -7.05 27.43
CA LYS A 140 -5.77 -6.04 26.46
C LYS A 140 -4.31 -5.66 26.69
N GLU A 141 -3.85 -5.72 27.93
CA GLU A 141 -2.50 -5.33 28.34
C GLU A 141 -1.50 -6.44 27.99
N GLU A 142 -1.90 -7.70 28.17
CA GLU A 142 -1.10 -8.85 27.71
C GLU A 142 -0.87 -8.80 26.20
N MET A 143 -1.90 -8.46 25.42
CA MET A 143 -1.79 -8.32 23.96
C MET A 143 -0.94 -7.11 23.52
N GLU A 144 -0.92 -6.01 24.30
CA GLU A 144 0.01 -4.88 24.09
C GLU A 144 1.45 -5.24 24.49
N ASP A 145 1.62 -6.10 25.49
CA ASP A 145 2.93 -6.59 25.95
C ASP A 145 3.55 -7.60 24.97
N ASP A 146 2.74 -8.40 24.27
CA ASP A 146 3.16 -9.36 23.23
C ASP A 146 3.78 -8.72 21.97
N PHE A 147 3.69 -7.40 21.80
CA PHE A 147 4.30 -6.70 20.67
C PHE A 147 5.85 -6.67 20.82
N PRO A 148 6.62 -7.32 19.93
CA PRO A 148 8.03 -7.63 20.22
C PRO A 148 9.01 -6.49 19.93
N PHE A 149 8.56 -5.37 19.36
CA PHE A 149 9.45 -4.30 18.89
C PHE A 149 9.56 -3.16 19.91
N GLU A 150 10.79 -2.67 20.12
CA GLU A 150 11.11 -1.60 21.07
C GLU A 150 11.44 -0.26 20.38
N SER A 151 11.75 -0.31 19.07
CA SER A 151 12.08 0.85 18.24
C SER A 151 11.55 0.70 16.81
N LEU A 152 11.36 1.83 16.12
CA LEU A 152 11.03 1.87 14.69
C LEU A 152 12.11 1.24 13.80
N THR A 153 13.36 1.24 14.26
CA THR A 153 14.48 0.60 13.55
C THR A 153 14.34 -0.90 13.49
N ASP A 154 13.59 -1.50 14.42
CA ASP A 154 13.41 -2.95 14.48
C ASP A 154 12.44 -3.45 13.40
N PHE A 155 11.66 -2.54 12.80
CA PHE A 155 10.83 -2.85 11.64
C PHE A 155 11.65 -2.98 10.35
N LEU A 156 12.85 -2.39 10.34
CA LEU A 156 13.75 -2.54 9.21
C LEU A 156 14.36 -3.95 9.24
N PRO A 157 14.61 -4.56 8.09
CA PRO A 157 15.18 -5.90 8.02
C PRO A 157 16.59 -5.89 8.60
N ALA A 158 16.72 -6.38 9.83
CA ALA A 158 17.99 -6.69 10.44
C ALA A 158 18.51 -8.03 9.88
N ARG A 159 19.80 -8.10 9.59
CA ARG A 159 20.44 -9.35 9.18
C ARG A 159 20.50 -10.27 10.40
N ILE A 160 19.71 -11.33 10.39
CA ILE A 160 19.76 -12.37 11.43
C ILE A 160 21.04 -13.17 11.23
N GLU A 161 21.94 -13.12 12.22
CA GLU A 161 23.32 -13.61 12.12
C GLU A 161 23.43 -15.15 11.91
N ASN A 162 22.33 -15.90 12.05
CA ASN A 162 22.30 -17.36 11.98
C ASN A 162 21.33 -17.96 10.93
N GLN A 163 20.84 -17.17 9.97
CA GLN A 163 20.00 -17.68 8.87
C GLN A 163 20.57 -17.31 7.50
N PRO A 164 20.39 -18.16 6.47
CA PRO A 164 20.75 -17.80 5.11
C PRO A 164 19.99 -16.54 4.70
N PRO A 165 20.63 -15.61 3.96
CA PRO A 165 20.02 -14.32 3.61
C PRO A 165 18.75 -14.46 2.76
N VAL A 166 18.60 -15.58 2.04
CA VAL A 166 17.41 -15.91 1.26
C VAL A 166 17.03 -17.37 1.53
N ASN A 167 15.80 -17.57 1.99
CA ASN A 167 15.23 -18.91 2.10
C ASN A 167 14.67 -19.32 0.72
N TYR A 168 15.31 -20.29 0.07
CA TYR A 168 14.91 -20.75 -1.27
C TYR A 168 13.48 -21.28 -1.35
N ARG A 169 12.98 -21.93 -0.28
CA ARG A 169 11.59 -22.42 -0.23
C ARG A 169 10.61 -21.26 -0.25
N LEU A 170 10.88 -20.24 0.56
CA LEU A 170 10.06 -19.04 0.64
C LEU A 170 10.16 -18.22 -0.65
N ALA A 171 11.36 -18.12 -1.24
CA ALA A 171 11.58 -17.46 -2.52
C ALA A 171 10.80 -18.13 -3.67
N ASN A 172 10.78 -19.46 -3.73
CA ASN A 172 10.00 -20.20 -4.74
C ASN A 172 8.49 -20.00 -4.55
N LEU A 173 8.03 -19.93 -3.29
CA LEU A 173 6.64 -19.62 -2.97
C LEU A 173 6.27 -18.19 -3.39
N THR A 174 7.09 -17.20 -3.02
CA THR A 174 6.93 -15.80 -3.44
C THR A 174 6.92 -15.68 -4.96
N TRP A 175 7.79 -16.41 -5.66
CA TRP A 175 7.82 -16.44 -7.12
C TRP A 175 6.54 -17.02 -7.73
N SER A 176 5.98 -18.06 -7.10
CA SER A 176 4.72 -18.66 -7.55
C SER A 176 3.56 -17.69 -7.39
N PHE A 177 3.45 -17.00 -6.24
CA PHE A 177 2.46 -15.96 -6.03
C PHE A 177 2.67 -14.75 -6.94
N PHE A 178 3.92 -14.39 -7.23
CA PHE A 178 4.23 -13.32 -8.17
C PHE A 178 3.70 -13.65 -9.58
N LYS A 179 3.94 -14.86 -10.09
CA LYS A 179 3.40 -15.30 -11.39
C LYS A 179 1.87 -15.25 -11.42
N GLN A 180 1.21 -15.71 -10.35
CA GLN A 180 -0.24 -15.62 -10.22
C GLN A 180 -0.72 -14.17 -10.22
N GLY A 181 -0.01 -13.27 -9.53
CA GLY A 181 -0.28 -11.84 -9.54
C GLY A 181 -0.18 -11.22 -10.94
N VAL A 182 0.89 -11.54 -11.69
CA VAL A 182 1.05 -11.08 -13.08
C VAL A 182 -0.08 -11.58 -13.96
N LEU A 183 -0.44 -12.87 -13.86
CA LEU A 183 -1.56 -13.41 -14.62
C LEU A 183 -2.88 -12.71 -14.27
N LYS A 184 -3.14 -12.48 -12.98
CA LYS A 184 -4.32 -11.77 -12.51
C LYS A 184 -4.36 -10.33 -13.04
N GLN A 185 -3.22 -9.65 -13.05
CA GLN A 185 -3.10 -8.28 -13.58
C GLN A 185 -3.45 -8.23 -15.06
N VAL A 186 -2.92 -9.16 -15.87
CA VAL A 186 -3.22 -9.22 -17.30
C VAL A 186 -4.69 -9.56 -17.55
N LEU A 187 -5.28 -10.46 -16.77
CA LEU A 187 -6.69 -10.82 -16.92
C LEU A 187 -7.65 -9.68 -16.51
N THR A 188 -7.27 -8.87 -15.52
CA THR A 188 -8.15 -7.83 -14.96
C THR A 188 -7.98 -6.50 -15.71
N GLU A 189 -6.75 -6.16 -16.08
CA GLU A 189 -6.41 -4.86 -16.69
C GLU A 189 -5.99 -4.99 -18.17
N GLY A 190 -6.09 -6.21 -18.74
CA GLY A 190 -5.73 -6.49 -20.13
C GLY A 190 -6.48 -5.59 -21.12
N GLU A 191 -7.76 -5.32 -20.85
CA GLU A 191 -8.55 -4.38 -21.64
C GLU A 191 -7.94 -2.96 -21.65
N ARG A 192 -7.47 -2.48 -20.49
CA ARG A 192 -6.85 -1.16 -20.37
C ARG A 192 -5.52 -1.11 -21.12
N TYR A 193 -4.71 -2.17 -21.02
CA TYR A 193 -3.46 -2.26 -21.80
C TYR A 193 -3.70 -2.19 -23.30
N ILE A 194 -4.72 -2.88 -23.81
CA ILE A 194 -5.09 -2.82 -25.24
C ILE A 194 -5.53 -1.41 -25.62
N MET A 195 -6.40 -0.78 -24.82
CA MET A 195 -6.86 0.59 -25.09
C MET A 195 -5.72 1.60 -25.13
N THR A 196 -4.76 1.50 -24.20
CA THR A 196 -3.59 2.39 -24.14
C THR A 196 -2.58 2.13 -25.26
N LEU A 197 -2.29 0.87 -25.59
CA LEU A 197 -1.25 0.52 -26.57
C LEU A 197 -1.68 0.72 -28.02
N PHE A 198 -2.95 0.46 -28.33
CA PHE A 198 -3.46 0.51 -29.71
C PHE A 198 -4.17 1.83 -30.03
N SER A 199 -4.28 2.77 -29.07
CA SER A 199 -4.90 4.10 -29.26
C SER A 199 -6.25 4.03 -29.98
N VAL A 200 -7.04 2.99 -29.68
CA VAL A 200 -8.29 2.66 -30.38
C VAL A 200 -9.41 3.63 -30.03
N LEU A 201 -9.32 4.30 -28.87
CA LEU A 201 -10.32 5.21 -28.33
C LEU A 201 -9.68 6.56 -27.99
N THR A 202 -10.47 7.64 -28.13
CA THR A 202 -10.07 8.99 -27.74
C THR A 202 -9.88 9.10 -26.22
N PHE A 203 -9.08 10.07 -25.75
CA PHE A 203 -8.87 10.31 -24.31
C PHE A 203 -10.19 10.54 -23.54
N TYR A 204 -11.17 11.18 -24.18
CA TYR A 204 -12.48 11.40 -23.57
C TYR A 204 -13.26 10.09 -23.39
N GLU A 205 -13.29 9.23 -24.40
CA GLU A 205 -13.96 7.92 -24.33
C GLU A 205 -13.30 7.01 -23.29
N GLN A 206 -11.97 7.04 -23.20
CA GLN A 206 -11.23 6.31 -22.16
C GLN A 206 -11.60 6.81 -20.75
N GLY A 207 -11.71 8.13 -20.56
CA GLY A 207 -12.14 8.72 -19.29
C GLY A 207 -13.57 8.32 -18.92
N MET A 208 -14.52 8.40 -19.86
CA MET A 208 -15.90 7.99 -19.65
C MET A 208 -16.01 6.49 -19.34
N TYR A 209 -15.27 5.66 -20.07
CA TYR A 209 -15.22 4.22 -19.84
C TYR A 209 -14.68 3.89 -18.44
N ASP A 210 -13.57 4.53 -18.02
CA ASP A 210 -12.98 4.29 -16.70
C ASP A 210 -13.94 4.69 -15.56
N VAL A 211 -14.66 5.81 -15.71
CA VAL A 211 -15.69 6.21 -14.74
C VAL A 211 -16.79 5.14 -14.65
N VAL A 212 -17.32 4.67 -15.78
CA VAL A 212 -18.37 3.65 -15.79
C VAL A 212 -17.89 2.33 -15.21
N ASN A 213 -16.71 1.86 -15.59
CA ASN A 213 -16.13 0.61 -15.08
C ASN A 213 -15.87 0.67 -13.56
N ASN A 214 -15.33 1.80 -13.08
CA ASN A 214 -15.08 1.99 -11.65
C ASN A 214 -16.36 2.09 -10.82
N LEU A 215 -17.39 2.81 -11.30
CA LEU A 215 -18.69 2.89 -10.62
C LEU A 215 -19.45 1.56 -10.68
N GLY A 216 -19.45 0.90 -11.84
CA GLY A 216 -20.16 -0.36 -12.05
C GLY A 216 -19.65 -1.50 -11.17
N SER A 217 -18.34 -1.55 -10.95
CA SER A 217 -17.71 -2.56 -10.08
C SER A 217 -17.72 -2.19 -8.58
N LEU A 218 -18.10 -0.95 -8.23
CA LEU A 218 -18.00 -0.43 -6.86
C LEU A 218 -18.85 -1.23 -5.86
N ALA A 219 -20.10 -1.55 -6.22
CA ALA A 219 -21.01 -2.30 -5.36
C ALA A 219 -20.47 -3.70 -5.03
N ALA A 220 -19.95 -4.40 -6.05
CA ALA A 220 -19.31 -5.70 -5.86
C ALA A 220 -18.06 -5.60 -4.98
N ARG A 221 -17.23 -4.58 -5.18
CA ARG A 221 -16.02 -4.35 -4.36
C ARG A 221 -16.37 -4.08 -2.90
N PHE A 222 -17.40 -3.29 -2.62
CA PHE A 222 -17.82 -3.01 -1.24
C PHE A 222 -18.36 -4.23 -0.51
N LEU A 223 -19.04 -5.14 -1.22
CA LEU A 223 -19.60 -6.34 -0.60
C LEU A 223 -18.55 -7.45 -0.46
N PHE A 224 -17.82 -7.75 -1.54
CA PHE A 224 -16.94 -8.91 -1.58
C PHE A 224 -15.55 -8.67 -0.99
N ARG A 225 -14.96 -7.46 -1.09
CA ARG A 225 -13.60 -7.24 -0.54
C ARG A 225 -13.51 -7.46 0.97
N PRO A 226 -14.42 -6.92 1.80
CA PRO A 226 -14.35 -7.15 3.24
C PRO A 226 -14.55 -8.62 3.61
N ILE A 227 -15.42 -9.32 2.88
CA ILE A 227 -15.68 -10.75 3.06
C ILE A 227 -14.42 -11.56 2.69
N GLU A 228 -13.80 -11.25 1.55
CA GLU A 228 -12.56 -11.88 1.08
C GLU A 228 -11.43 -11.69 2.08
N ASP A 229 -11.18 -10.45 2.53
CA ASP A 229 -10.12 -10.13 3.49
C ASP A 229 -10.36 -10.84 4.84
N ALA A 230 -11.60 -10.83 5.35
CA ALA A 230 -11.95 -11.52 6.59
C ALA A 230 -11.79 -13.04 6.48
N ALA A 231 -12.19 -13.62 5.34
CA ALA A 231 -12.07 -15.05 5.09
C ALA A 231 -10.61 -15.50 4.97
N TYR A 232 -9.79 -14.81 4.16
CA TYR A 232 -8.36 -15.09 4.05
C TYR A 232 -7.68 -15.05 5.41
N PHE A 233 -8.00 -14.02 6.19
CA PHE A 233 -7.45 -13.86 7.52
C PHE A 233 -7.85 -15.00 8.46
N TYR A 234 -9.15 -15.32 8.56
CA TYR A 234 -9.67 -16.40 9.39
C TYR A 234 -9.04 -17.76 9.07
N PHE A 235 -8.99 -18.13 7.78
CA PHE A 235 -8.40 -19.40 7.36
C PHE A 235 -6.89 -19.45 7.57
N SER A 236 -6.18 -18.32 7.45
CA SER A 236 -4.74 -18.27 7.71
C SER A 236 -4.37 -18.57 9.17
N GLN A 237 -5.27 -18.28 10.11
CA GLN A 237 -5.07 -18.52 11.54
C GLN A 237 -5.57 -19.89 12.01
N MET A 238 -6.65 -20.41 11.43
CA MET A 238 -7.18 -21.73 11.78
C MET A 238 -6.35 -22.89 11.24
N VAL A 239 -5.79 -22.75 10.04
CA VAL A 239 -5.08 -23.85 9.39
C VAL A 239 -3.64 -23.93 9.90
N ARG A 240 -3.40 -24.84 10.85
CA ARG A 240 -2.03 -25.26 11.22
C ARG A 240 -1.44 -26.03 10.04
N ARG A 241 -0.51 -25.40 9.32
CA ARG A 241 0.14 -25.96 8.12
C ARG A 241 0.99 -27.21 8.40
N ASP A 242 1.30 -27.47 9.67
CA ASP A 242 2.18 -28.55 10.11
C ASP A 242 1.44 -29.76 10.73
N ALA A 243 0.10 -29.72 10.81
CA ALA A 243 -0.70 -30.83 11.31
C ALA A 243 -1.45 -31.53 10.15
N PRO A 244 -1.49 -32.87 10.10
CA PRO A 244 -2.29 -33.60 9.12
C PRO A 244 -3.78 -33.26 9.30
N ILE A 245 -4.57 -33.35 8.21
CA ILE A 245 -6.00 -32.97 8.16
C ILE A 245 -6.83 -33.67 9.26
N GLN A 246 -6.39 -34.85 9.71
CA GLN A 246 -7.05 -35.65 10.75
C GLN A 246 -6.87 -35.09 12.18
N GLU A 247 -5.89 -34.21 12.41
CA GLU A 247 -5.62 -33.53 13.70
C GLU A 247 -6.06 -32.05 13.69
N GLN A 248 -6.67 -31.59 12.60
CA GLN A 248 -7.32 -30.29 12.52
C GLN A 248 -8.74 -30.47 13.08
N ASN A 249 -8.95 -30.07 14.35
CA ASN A 249 -10.23 -30.13 15.07
C ASN A 249 -11.44 -29.67 14.24
#